data_AF-A0A7V5LEX1-F1
#
_entry.id   AF-A0A7V5LEX1-F1
#
_cell.length_a   1.000
_cell.length_b   1.000
_cell.length_c   1.000
_cell.angle_alpha   90.00
_cell.angle_beta   90.00
_cell.angle_gamma   90.00
#
_symmetry.space_group_name_H-M   'P 1'
#
loop_
_entity.id
_entity.type
_entity.pdbx_description
1 polymer ?
#
loop_
_entity_poly.entity_id
_entity_poly.type
_entity_poly.pdbx_seq_one_letter_code
_entity_poly.pdbx_strand_id
1 'polypeptide(L)'
;MSGPKNHREAAGEPPYTRGIYPEMYRKRLWTMRQYAGYASAAQSNIRYHKLLEAGQTGLSVAFDLPTQIGYDSDHQLAEGEVGKVGVAVDSMADMERLFDGIPLDRVSTSMTINATAATLLAMYIAVAGKQGISRDRLRGTVQNDILKEYIARGTYIFPPAPSMRLVIDIMRYCHDHVPRWNTISISGYHIREAGSTAMHEIAFTLANGIAYVEAAVKAGLDVDDFAPRLSFFFNAHLNLFEEVSKFRAARRLWCRIMRDRFGARNPKSWLLRFHTQTAGSSLTAQQPDVNVVRTTLEALAAVLGGTQSLHTNSRDEALGLPTEDSVRLALRTQQVIGYE
;
A
#
# COMPACT_ATOMS: atom_id res chain seq x y z
N MET A 1 -7.98 -6.14 48.64
CA MET A 1 -8.00 -5.34 47.39
C MET A 1 -7.13 -6.06 46.37
N SER A 2 -7.73 -6.81 45.45
CA SER A 2 -7.00 -7.39 44.32
C SER A 2 -6.55 -6.25 43.41
N GLY A 3 -5.25 -6.01 43.29
CA GLY A 3 -4.70 -5.05 42.33
C GLY A 3 -5.21 -5.34 40.90
N PRO A 4 -5.14 -4.35 39.99
CA PRO A 4 -5.61 -4.52 38.63
C PRO A 4 -4.90 -5.73 38.00
N LYS A 5 -5.68 -6.74 37.59
CA LYS A 5 -5.17 -7.87 36.81
C LYS A 5 -4.53 -7.28 35.56
N ASN A 6 -3.21 -7.30 35.52
CA ASN A 6 -2.42 -6.93 34.36
C ASN A 6 -2.66 -8.01 33.28
N HIS A 7 -3.80 -7.95 32.59
CA HIS A 7 -4.02 -8.72 31.36
C HIS A 7 -3.03 -8.18 30.32
N ARG A 8 -1.82 -8.74 30.30
CA ARG A 8 -0.82 -8.44 29.27
C ARG A 8 -1.43 -8.87 27.94
N GLU A 9 -1.71 -7.90 27.06
CA GLU A 9 -2.17 -8.17 25.70
C GLU A 9 -1.21 -9.13 24.98
N ALA A 10 -1.75 -10.01 24.15
CA ALA A 10 -1.00 -10.94 23.30
C ALA A 10 -1.11 -10.54 21.81
N ALA A 11 -0.17 -11.01 20.99
CA ALA A 11 -0.27 -10.85 19.54
C ALA A 11 -1.35 -11.80 18.99
N GLY A 12 -2.08 -11.38 17.95
CA GLY A 12 -3.19 -12.16 17.39
C GLY A 12 -4.50 -12.07 18.17
N GLU A 13 -4.54 -11.33 19.28
CA GLU A 13 -5.73 -11.12 20.10
C GLU A 13 -6.14 -9.64 20.11
N PRO A 14 -7.44 -9.31 20.11
CA PRO A 14 -7.89 -7.93 20.21
C PRO A 14 -7.40 -7.29 21.53
N PRO A 15 -6.95 -6.02 21.52
CA PRO A 15 -7.10 -5.05 20.44
C PRO A 15 -5.91 -5.01 19.45
N TYR A 16 -5.15 -6.10 19.32
CA TYR A 16 -4.07 -6.30 18.35
C TYR A 16 -2.89 -5.33 18.45
N THR A 17 -2.73 -4.64 19.59
CA THR A 17 -1.62 -3.70 19.81
C THR A 17 -0.27 -4.36 19.56
N ARG A 18 -0.11 -5.63 19.95
CA ARG A 18 1.15 -6.41 19.83
C ARG A 18 1.35 -7.10 18.48
N GLY A 19 0.42 -6.95 17.54
CA GLY A 19 0.45 -7.60 16.24
C GLY A 19 -0.86 -8.33 15.93
N ILE A 20 -1.19 -8.43 14.64
CA ILE A 20 -2.46 -9.00 14.18
C ILE A 20 -2.44 -10.54 14.06
N TYR A 21 -1.26 -11.16 14.14
CA TYR A 21 -1.08 -12.62 14.06
C TYR A 21 -0.35 -13.12 15.32
N PRO A 22 -0.69 -14.31 15.85
CA PRO A 22 -0.04 -14.82 17.06
C PRO A 22 1.47 -14.99 16.95
N GLU A 23 1.93 -15.49 15.80
CA GLU A 23 3.35 -15.83 15.59
C GLU A 23 4.11 -14.72 14.85
N MET A 24 3.42 -13.73 14.27
CA MET A 24 3.98 -12.67 13.41
C MET A 24 5.15 -13.21 12.54
N TYR A 25 6.32 -12.59 12.67
CA TYR A 25 7.50 -12.88 11.86
C TYR A 25 8.21 -14.18 12.21
N ARG A 26 7.90 -14.81 13.36
CA ARG A 26 8.42 -16.14 13.69
C ARG A 26 7.88 -17.21 12.74
N LYS A 27 6.69 -16.99 12.19
CA LYS A 27 6.07 -17.86 11.18
C LYS A 27 6.36 -17.40 9.76
N ARG A 28 6.23 -16.10 9.49
CA ARG A 28 6.39 -15.53 8.15
C ARG A 28 6.82 -14.06 8.24
N LEU A 29 7.95 -13.73 7.62
CA LEU A 29 8.40 -12.34 7.47
C LEU A 29 7.37 -11.48 6.72
N TRP A 30 7.50 -10.15 6.83
CA TRP A 30 6.72 -9.23 6.02
C TRP A 30 7.03 -9.41 4.53
N THR A 31 6.11 -9.00 3.66
CA THR A 31 6.38 -8.97 2.22
C THR A 31 7.38 -7.84 1.92
N MET A 32 8.58 -8.20 1.48
CA MET A 32 9.56 -7.24 0.95
C MET A 32 9.06 -6.79 -0.43
N ARG A 33 8.62 -5.54 -0.55
CA ARG A 33 7.92 -5.02 -1.72
C ARG A 33 8.53 -3.68 -2.14
N GLN A 34 9.51 -3.74 -3.04
CA GLN A 34 10.06 -2.52 -3.64
C GLN A 34 9.08 -1.97 -4.69
N TYR A 35 8.99 -0.63 -4.67
CA TYR A 35 8.20 0.17 -5.59
C TYR A 35 8.97 0.25 -6.89
N ALA A 36 8.34 -0.15 -7.99
CA ALA A 36 8.99 -0.23 -9.28
C ALA A 36 7.99 0.17 -10.38
N GLY A 37 8.54 0.62 -11.50
CA GLY A 37 7.77 1.18 -12.61
C GLY A 37 8.39 2.50 -13.02
N TYR A 38 8.95 2.54 -14.22
CA TYR A 38 9.44 3.75 -14.87
C TYR A 38 9.52 3.52 -16.37
N ALA A 39 9.40 4.60 -17.14
CA ALA A 39 9.42 4.56 -18.59
C ALA A 39 8.34 3.64 -19.19
N SER A 40 8.69 2.81 -20.17
CA SER A 40 7.74 1.96 -20.88
C SER A 40 7.33 0.70 -20.09
N ALA A 41 6.18 0.12 -20.46
CA ALA A 41 5.72 -1.16 -19.92
C ALA A 41 6.75 -2.29 -20.06
N ALA A 42 7.45 -2.38 -21.19
CA ALA A 42 8.47 -3.39 -21.43
C ALA A 42 9.70 -3.22 -20.51
N GLN A 43 10.17 -1.99 -20.31
CA GLN A 43 11.29 -1.71 -19.41
C GLN A 43 10.91 -1.99 -17.95
N SER A 44 9.69 -1.63 -17.55
CA SER A 44 9.15 -1.96 -16.23
C SER A 44 9.00 -3.46 -16.02
N ASN A 45 8.58 -4.22 -17.04
CA ASN A 45 8.51 -5.68 -16.98
C ASN A 45 9.89 -6.33 -16.75
N ILE A 46 10.91 -5.92 -17.51
CA ILE A 46 12.31 -6.39 -17.31
C ILE A 46 12.74 -6.14 -15.86
N ARG A 47 12.38 -4.98 -15.31
CA ARG A 47 12.70 -4.62 -13.93
C ARG A 47 11.99 -5.52 -12.92
N TYR A 48 10.72 -5.85 -13.16
CA TYR A 48 9.97 -6.76 -12.29
C TYR A 48 10.60 -8.15 -12.23
N HIS A 49 10.99 -8.73 -13.37
CA HIS A 49 11.69 -10.02 -13.40
C HIS A 49 12.98 -9.99 -12.59
N LYS A 50 13.84 -8.99 -12.80
CA LYS A 50 15.09 -8.80 -12.03
C LYS A 50 14.86 -8.71 -10.52
N LEU A 51 13.81 -7.99 -10.09
CA LEU A 51 13.48 -7.84 -8.67
C LEU A 51 12.97 -9.15 -8.06
N LEU A 52 12.11 -9.87 -8.79
CA LEU A 52 11.63 -11.19 -8.38
C LEU A 52 12.79 -12.19 -8.24
N GLU A 53 13.71 -12.21 -9.20
CA GLU A 53 14.94 -13.01 -9.16
C GLU A 53 15.83 -12.65 -7.96
N ALA A 54 15.89 -11.36 -7.59
CA ALA A 54 16.66 -10.87 -6.45
C ALA A 54 16.01 -11.15 -5.07
N GLY A 55 14.86 -11.84 -5.03
CA GLY A 55 14.17 -12.26 -3.81
C GLY A 55 13.00 -11.36 -3.38
N GLN A 56 12.53 -10.45 -4.24
CA GLN A 56 11.29 -9.71 -3.98
C GLN A 56 10.09 -10.68 -3.97
N THR A 57 9.21 -10.53 -2.99
CA THR A 57 8.10 -11.49 -2.76
C THR A 57 6.73 -10.97 -3.20
N GLY A 58 6.67 -9.78 -3.79
CA GLY A 58 5.48 -9.20 -4.42
C GLY A 58 5.81 -7.92 -5.18
N LEU A 59 5.06 -7.61 -6.25
CA LEU A 59 5.32 -6.45 -7.10
C LEU A 59 4.59 -5.20 -6.61
N SER A 60 5.18 -4.03 -6.80
CA SER A 60 4.47 -2.77 -6.61
C SER A 60 4.66 -1.93 -7.87
N VAL A 61 3.56 -1.56 -8.50
CA VAL A 61 3.52 -0.80 -9.76
C VAL A 61 3.32 0.68 -9.45
N ALA A 62 4.28 1.48 -9.92
CA ALA A 62 4.19 2.93 -10.01
C ALA A 62 3.72 3.31 -11.41
N PHE A 63 2.68 4.12 -11.51
CA PHE A 63 2.20 4.66 -12.79
C PHE A 63 2.68 6.10 -12.97
N ASP A 64 2.86 6.53 -14.22
CA ASP A 64 3.21 7.92 -14.50
C ASP A 64 2.06 8.88 -14.15
N LEU A 65 2.33 10.19 -14.23
CA LEU A 65 1.32 11.18 -13.86
C LEU A 65 0.11 11.15 -14.81
N PRO A 66 0.26 11.11 -16.16
CA PRO A 66 -0.87 10.99 -17.09
C PRO A 66 -1.82 9.83 -16.76
N THR A 67 -1.28 8.62 -16.56
CA THR A 67 -2.08 7.43 -16.20
C THR A 67 -2.82 7.62 -14.87
N GLN A 68 -2.20 8.29 -13.89
CA GLN A 68 -2.82 8.56 -12.59
C GLN A 68 -4.02 9.51 -12.67
N ILE A 69 -3.95 10.52 -13.55
CA ILE A 69 -4.99 11.54 -13.72
C ILE A 69 -5.89 11.30 -14.96
N GLY A 70 -5.77 10.12 -15.60
CA GLY A 70 -6.70 9.66 -16.62
C GLY A 70 -6.51 10.29 -17.99
N TYR A 71 -5.29 10.66 -18.35
CA TYR A 71 -4.92 11.07 -19.70
C TYR A 71 -4.16 9.97 -20.42
N ASP A 72 -4.44 9.83 -21.72
CA ASP A 72 -3.60 9.09 -22.65
C ASP A 72 -2.30 9.86 -22.90
N SER A 73 -1.23 9.15 -23.26
CA SER A 73 0.11 9.71 -23.47
C SER A 73 0.22 10.76 -24.58
N ASP A 74 -0.75 10.85 -25.50
CA ASP A 74 -0.81 11.85 -26.56
C ASP A 74 -1.64 13.09 -26.19
N HIS A 75 -2.24 13.12 -25.00
CA HIS A 75 -2.97 14.28 -24.52
C HIS A 75 -2.02 15.46 -24.28
N GLN A 76 -2.46 16.68 -24.61
CA GLN A 76 -1.62 17.88 -24.51
C GLN A 76 -1.04 18.12 -23.11
N LEU A 77 -1.81 17.82 -22.06
CA LEU A 77 -1.35 17.94 -20.66
C LEU A 77 -0.42 16.82 -20.20
N ALA A 78 -0.21 15.77 -21.00
CA ALA A 78 0.72 14.69 -20.70
C ALA A 78 2.15 14.99 -21.18
N GLU A 79 2.33 16.02 -22.02
CA GLU A 79 3.63 16.39 -22.58
C GLU A 79 4.69 16.57 -21.47
N GLY A 80 5.80 15.84 -21.58
CA GLY A 80 6.90 15.90 -20.62
C GLY A 80 6.73 15.07 -19.34
N GLU A 81 5.58 14.43 -19.14
CA GLU A 81 5.28 13.63 -17.94
C GLU A 81 5.12 12.12 -18.22
N VAL A 82 4.98 11.72 -19.50
CA VAL A 82 4.86 10.32 -19.93
C VAL A 82 6.08 9.51 -19.49
N GLY A 83 5.84 8.44 -18.73
CA GLY A 83 6.87 7.50 -18.27
C GLY A 83 7.91 8.07 -17.27
N LYS A 84 7.76 9.33 -16.82
CA LYS A 84 8.79 10.04 -16.04
C LYS A 84 8.91 9.57 -14.60
N VAL A 85 7.76 9.37 -13.94
CA VAL A 85 7.67 9.02 -12.51
C VAL A 85 7.06 7.64 -12.26
N GLY A 86 6.83 6.89 -13.34
CA GLY A 86 6.15 5.61 -13.31
C GLY A 86 6.02 5.04 -14.71
N VAL A 87 5.36 3.89 -14.83
CA VAL A 87 5.05 3.30 -16.14
C VAL A 87 3.87 4.01 -16.79
N ALA A 88 3.96 4.28 -18.10
CA ALA A 88 2.84 4.75 -18.92
C ALA A 88 1.93 3.57 -19.30
N VAL A 89 0.62 3.70 -19.08
CA VAL A 89 -0.39 2.70 -19.46
C VAL A 89 -1.61 3.40 -20.06
N ASP A 90 -1.67 3.42 -21.38
CA ASP A 90 -2.81 3.98 -22.13
C ASP A 90 -3.83 2.90 -22.48
N SER A 91 -3.36 1.66 -22.69
CA SER A 91 -4.16 0.59 -23.28
C SER A 91 -3.96 -0.78 -22.64
N MET A 92 -4.83 -1.72 -23.03
CA MET A 92 -4.66 -3.14 -22.71
C MET A 92 -3.32 -3.70 -23.19
N ALA A 93 -2.78 -3.23 -24.33
CA ALA A 93 -1.51 -3.72 -24.85
C ALA A 93 -0.34 -3.37 -23.92
N ASP A 94 -0.41 -2.24 -23.22
CA ASP A 94 0.62 -1.82 -22.28
C ASP A 94 0.54 -2.63 -20.99
N MET A 95 -0.67 -2.88 -20.48
CA MET A 95 -0.87 -3.76 -19.34
C MET A 95 -0.41 -5.20 -19.63
N GLU A 96 -0.64 -5.70 -20.86
CA GLU A 96 -0.15 -7.01 -21.30
C GLU A 96 1.38 -7.08 -21.31
N ARG A 97 2.05 -6.09 -21.92
CA ARG A 97 3.52 -6.00 -21.90
C ARG A 97 4.08 -5.88 -20.49
N LEU A 98 3.40 -5.11 -19.62
CA LEU A 98 3.84 -4.87 -18.26
C LEU A 98 3.91 -6.16 -17.44
N PHE A 99 2.99 -7.09 -17.67
CA PHE A 99 2.88 -8.35 -16.94
C PHE A 99 3.24 -9.59 -17.76
N ASP A 100 3.88 -9.43 -18.91
CA ASP A 100 4.31 -10.54 -19.74
C ASP A 100 5.27 -11.46 -18.97
N GLY A 101 4.99 -12.76 -19.05
CA GLY A 101 5.73 -13.80 -18.32
C GLY A 101 5.60 -13.79 -16.79
N ILE A 102 4.79 -12.90 -16.18
CA ILE A 102 4.64 -12.83 -14.72
C ILE A 102 3.43 -13.67 -14.27
N PRO A 103 3.59 -14.68 -13.40
CA PRO A 103 2.48 -15.54 -12.95
C PRO A 103 1.61 -14.83 -11.89
N LEU A 104 0.53 -14.19 -12.33
CA LEU A 104 -0.34 -13.34 -11.48
C LEU A 104 -1.13 -14.09 -10.40
N ASP A 105 -1.17 -15.43 -10.45
CA ASP A 105 -1.76 -16.32 -9.44
C ASP A 105 -0.80 -16.62 -8.28
N ARG A 106 0.50 -16.35 -8.47
CA ARG A 106 1.57 -16.64 -7.50
C ARG A 106 2.18 -15.36 -6.94
N VAL A 107 2.30 -14.32 -7.76
CA VAL A 107 2.89 -13.03 -7.38
C VAL A 107 1.78 -12.07 -6.95
N SER A 108 1.91 -11.53 -5.73
CA SER A 108 0.98 -10.49 -5.28
C SER A 108 1.37 -9.14 -5.85
N THR A 109 0.45 -8.46 -6.54
CA THR A 109 0.69 -7.15 -7.15
C THR A 109 -0.02 -6.03 -6.38
N SER A 110 0.70 -4.97 -6.05
CA SER A 110 0.15 -3.73 -5.52
C SER A 110 0.18 -2.68 -6.63
N MET A 111 -0.94 -2.03 -6.90
CA MET A 111 -1.06 -0.94 -7.88
C MET A 111 -1.31 0.35 -7.13
N THR A 112 -0.35 1.28 -7.19
CA THR A 112 -0.47 2.59 -6.52
C THR A 112 -1.18 3.56 -7.43
N ILE A 113 -2.48 3.35 -7.50
CA ILE A 113 -3.39 4.03 -8.40
C ILE A 113 -4.68 4.37 -7.65
N ASN A 114 -5.24 5.56 -7.92
CA ASN A 114 -6.36 6.13 -7.16
C ASN A 114 -7.52 6.48 -8.08
N ALA A 115 -7.53 7.67 -8.70
CA ALA A 115 -8.68 8.13 -9.49
C ALA A 115 -9.02 7.19 -10.67
N THR A 116 -8.03 6.55 -11.29
CA THR A 116 -8.19 5.58 -12.37
C THR A 116 -8.16 4.11 -11.89
N ALA A 117 -8.23 3.85 -10.58
CA ALA A 117 -8.06 2.51 -10.01
C ALA A 117 -9.02 1.45 -10.59
N ALA A 118 -10.27 1.82 -10.86
CA ALA A 118 -11.25 0.92 -11.47
C ALA A 118 -10.80 0.43 -12.85
N THR A 119 -10.30 1.35 -13.68
CA THR A 119 -9.82 1.07 -15.04
C THR A 119 -8.60 0.15 -15.01
N LEU A 120 -7.57 0.50 -14.23
CA LEU A 120 -6.34 -0.29 -14.17
C LEU A 120 -6.59 -1.67 -13.52
N LEU A 121 -7.51 -1.78 -12.56
CA LEU A 121 -7.92 -3.07 -12.01
C LEU A 121 -8.64 -3.93 -13.06
N ALA A 122 -9.53 -3.35 -13.85
CA ALA A 122 -10.20 -4.07 -14.94
C ALA A 122 -9.19 -4.59 -15.97
N MET A 123 -8.20 -3.78 -16.35
CA MET A 123 -7.12 -4.18 -17.24
C MET A 123 -6.28 -5.32 -16.64
N TYR A 124 -5.91 -5.22 -15.36
CA TYR A 124 -5.17 -6.27 -14.66
C TYR A 124 -5.92 -7.61 -14.63
N ILE A 125 -7.23 -7.57 -14.36
CA ILE A 125 -8.10 -8.76 -14.39
C ILE A 125 -8.20 -9.34 -15.81
N ALA A 126 -8.26 -8.50 -16.84
CA ALA A 126 -8.29 -8.96 -18.22
C ALA A 126 -6.97 -9.63 -18.64
N VAL A 127 -5.82 -9.10 -18.23
CA VAL A 127 -4.51 -9.76 -18.45
C VAL A 127 -4.46 -11.12 -17.77
N ALA A 128 -4.91 -11.23 -16.52
CA ALA A 128 -5.02 -12.52 -15.84
C ALA A 128 -5.90 -13.52 -16.62
N GLY A 129 -7.04 -13.06 -17.14
CA GLY A 129 -7.92 -13.86 -17.98
C GLY A 129 -7.22 -14.38 -19.25
N LYS A 130 -6.45 -13.52 -19.94
CA LYS A 130 -5.64 -13.92 -21.10
C LYS A 130 -4.57 -14.95 -20.75
N GLN A 131 -4.01 -14.90 -19.54
CA GLN A 131 -3.07 -15.90 -19.00
C GLN A 131 -3.77 -17.19 -18.50
N GLY A 132 -5.10 -17.32 -18.64
CA GLY A 132 -5.86 -18.48 -18.16
C GLY A 132 -6.01 -18.53 -16.63
N ILE A 133 -5.82 -17.41 -15.94
CA ILE A 133 -5.89 -17.32 -14.48
C ILE A 133 -7.29 -16.85 -14.07
N SER A 134 -7.96 -17.64 -13.22
CA SER A 134 -9.26 -17.30 -12.68
C SER A 134 -9.19 -16.17 -11.65
N ARG A 135 -10.23 -15.33 -11.60
CA ARG A 135 -10.28 -14.12 -10.78
C ARG A 135 -10.14 -14.38 -9.28
N ASP A 136 -10.64 -15.52 -8.79
CA ASP A 136 -10.55 -15.94 -7.39
C ASP A 136 -9.12 -16.28 -6.93
N ARG A 137 -8.20 -16.48 -7.88
CA ARG A 137 -6.79 -16.75 -7.59
C ARG A 137 -5.95 -15.48 -7.47
N LEU A 138 -6.44 -14.34 -7.97
CA LEU A 138 -5.72 -13.07 -7.95
C LEU A 138 -5.56 -12.53 -6.54
N ARG A 139 -4.34 -12.13 -6.20
CA ARG A 139 -4.00 -11.52 -4.91
C ARG A 139 -3.29 -10.20 -5.18
N GLY A 140 -3.82 -9.12 -4.64
CA GLY A 140 -3.22 -7.82 -4.87
C GLY A 140 -3.93 -6.71 -4.13
N THR A 141 -3.53 -5.49 -4.43
CA THR A 141 -4.08 -4.28 -3.81
C THR A 141 -4.16 -3.18 -4.85
N VAL A 142 -5.27 -2.45 -4.89
CA VAL A 142 -5.30 -1.09 -5.46
C VAL A 142 -5.23 -0.09 -4.32
N GLN A 143 -4.54 1.03 -4.49
CA GLN A 143 -4.49 2.04 -3.44
C GLN A 143 -5.88 2.64 -3.21
N ASN A 144 -6.57 3.11 -4.26
CA ASN A 144 -8.00 3.44 -4.27
C ASN A 144 -8.48 4.34 -3.10
N ASP A 145 -7.58 5.15 -2.54
CA ASP A 145 -7.88 6.11 -1.48
C ASP A 145 -7.95 7.49 -2.10
N ILE A 146 -9.14 7.89 -2.53
CA ILE A 146 -9.35 9.23 -3.11
C ILE A 146 -9.37 10.35 -2.04
N LEU A 147 -9.69 10.07 -0.78
CA LEU A 147 -9.82 11.14 0.22
C LEU A 147 -8.47 11.79 0.49
N LYS A 148 -7.41 10.98 0.60
CA LYS A 148 -6.04 11.51 0.72
C LYS A 148 -5.53 12.21 -0.54
N GLU A 149 -6.14 11.98 -1.71
CA GLU A 149 -5.81 12.78 -2.91
C GLU A 149 -6.19 14.25 -2.73
N TYR A 150 -7.36 14.54 -2.18
CA TYR A 150 -7.77 15.92 -1.91
C TYR A 150 -7.00 16.56 -0.75
N ILE A 151 -6.50 15.75 0.19
CA ILE A 151 -5.81 16.25 1.40
C ILE A 151 -4.32 16.52 1.13
N ALA A 152 -3.63 15.64 0.41
CA ALA A 152 -2.16 15.63 0.39
C ALA A 152 -1.51 15.32 -0.96
N ARG A 153 -2.12 14.52 -1.84
CA ARG A 153 -1.43 13.94 -3.02
C ARG A 153 -1.77 14.60 -4.35
N GLY A 154 -3.01 15.05 -4.56
CA GLY A 154 -3.42 15.90 -5.68
C GLY A 154 -3.76 15.20 -7.00
N THR A 155 -3.82 13.88 -7.10
CA THR A 155 -4.12 13.16 -8.37
C THR A 155 -5.59 12.73 -8.50
N TYR A 156 -6.52 13.59 -8.06
CA TYR A 156 -7.96 13.37 -8.24
C TYR A 156 -8.45 13.85 -9.62
N ILE A 157 -9.52 13.24 -10.14
CA ILE A 157 -10.16 13.63 -11.41
C ILE A 157 -11.56 14.21 -11.18
N PHE A 158 -12.41 13.49 -10.44
CA PHE A 158 -13.79 13.88 -10.20
C PHE A 158 -13.97 14.63 -8.88
N PRO A 159 -15.12 15.28 -8.63
CA PRO A 159 -15.49 15.77 -7.31
C PRO A 159 -15.57 14.66 -6.24
N PRO A 160 -15.53 14.98 -4.94
CA PRO A 160 -15.44 13.96 -3.88
C PRO A 160 -16.56 12.91 -3.89
N ALA A 161 -17.82 13.30 -4.14
CA ALA A 161 -18.96 12.38 -4.12
C ALA A 161 -18.91 11.28 -5.20
N PRO A 162 -18.77 11.59 -6.51
CA PRO A 162 -18.64 10.55 -7.54
C PRO A 162 -17.36 9.72 -7.39
N SER A 163 -16.27 10.29 -6.89
CA SER A 163 -15.06 9.52 -6.60
C SER A 163 -15.26 8.52 -5.46
N MET A 164 -15.93 8.91 -4.38
CA MET A 164 -16.29 8.01 -3.28
C MET A 164 -17.15 6.85 -3.77
N ARG A 165 -18.12 7.12 -4.66
CA ARG A 165 -18.94 6.08 -5.29
C ARG A 165 -18.09 5.04 -6.03
N LEU A 166 -17.10 5.46 -6.82
CA LEU A 166 -16.19 4.55 -7.53
C LEU A 166 -15.38 3.65 -6.58
N VAL A 167 -14.93 4.19 -5.45
CA VAL A 167 -14.24 3.41 -4.42
C VAL A 167 -15.15 2.28 -3.92
N ILE A 168 -16.42 2.59 -3.61
CA ILE A 168 -17.39 1.60 -3.12
C ILE A 168 -17.77 0.57 -4.19
N ASP A 169 -17.88 0.97 -5.46
CA ASP A 169 -18.13 0.04 -6.57
C ASP A 169 -17.02 -1.01 -6.68
N ILE A 170 -15.74 -0.61 -6.54
CA ILE A 170 -14.61 -1.55 -6.50
C ILE A 170 -14.75 -2.51 -5.31
N MET A 171 -15.13 -2.01 -4.13
CA MET A 171 -15.35 -2.87 -2.96
C MET A 171 -16.41 -3.94 -3.23
N ARG A 172 -17.55 -3.55 -3.79
CA ARG A 172 -18.65 -4.46 -4.17
C ARG A 172 -18.21 -5.47 -5.22
N TYR A 173 -17.63 -5.00 -6.33
CA TYR A 173 -17.20 -5.85 -7.43
C TYR A 173 -16.17 -6.90 -6.98
N CYS A 174 -15.19 -6.50 -6.18
CA CYS A 174 -14.17 -7.43 -5.70
C CYS A 174 -14.72 -8.43 -4.68
N HIS A 175 -15.70 -8.06 -3.86
CA HIS A 175 -16.38 -9.02 -2.97
C HIS A 175 -16.98 -10.18 -3.78
N ASP A 176 -17.70 -9.86 -4.86
CA ASP A 176 -18.41 -10.86 -5.68
C ASP A 176 -17.49 -11.65 -6.63
N HIS A 177 -16.45 -10.99 -7.17
CA HIS A 177 -15.71 -11.53 -8.32
C HIS A 177 -14.21 -11.72 -8.12
N VAL A 178 -13.59 -11.00 -7.18
CA VAL A 178 -12.14 -11.03 -6.94
C VAL A 178 -11.86 -11.12 -5.43
N PRO A 179 -12.39 -12.15 -4.73
CA PRO A 179 -12.56 -12.15 -3.28
C PRO A 179 -11.26 -12.14 -2.47
N ARG A 180 -10.09 -12.24 -3.13
CA ARG A 180 -8.75 -12.19 -2.52
C ARG A 180 -8.02 -10.86 -2.74
N TRP A 181 -8.67 -9.90 -3.41
CA TRP A 181 -8.14 -8.56 -3.64
C TRP A 181 -8.33 -7.65 -2.43
N ASN A 182 -7.31 -6.87 -2.05
CA ASN A 182 -7.46 -5.78 -1.10
C ASN A 182 -7.96 -4.56 -1.86
N THR A 183 -9.17 -4.12 -1.56
CA THR A 183 -9.95 -3.18 -2.39
C THR A 183 -9.55 -1.72 -2.18
N ILE A 184 -8.80 -1.44 -1.12
CA ILE A 184 -8.29 -0.13 -0.77
C ILE A 184 -7.07 -0.27 0.15
N SER A 185 -6.16 0.69 0.04
CA SER A 185 -5.07 0.94 0.98
C SER A 185 -5.22 2.34 1.56
N ILE A 186 -5.88 2.45 2.71
CA ILE A 186 -6.20 3.70 3.38
C ILE A 186 -4.89 4.34 3.89
N SER A 187 -4.51 5.47 3.33
CA SER A 187 -3.11 5.90 3.27
C SER A 187 -2.82 7.14 4.12
N GLY A 188 -1.98 6.96 5.14
CA GLY A 188 -1.32 8.02 5.89
C GLY A 188 0.02 8.45 5.32
N TYR A 189 0.68 7.60 4.52
CA TYR A 189 2.01 7.89 3.98
C TYR A 189 2.13 9.30 3.36
N HIS A 190 1.26 9.60 2.40
CA HIS A 190 1.26 10.89 1.70
C HIS A 190 0.93 12.06 2.61
N ILE A 191 0.07 11.85 3.61
CA ILE A 191 -0.29 12.86 4.61
C ILE A 191 0.95 13.18 5.48
N ARG A 192 1.75 12.18 5.83
CA ARG A 192 3.02 12.36 6.55
C ARG A 192 4.07 13.06 5.68
N GLU A 193 4.23 12.63 4.43
CA GLU A 193 5.17 13.26 3.48
C GLU A 193 4.79 14.72 3.15
N ALA A 194 3.51 15.08 3.23
CA ALA A 194 3.04 16.46 3.10
C ALA A 194 3.31 17.34 4.35
N GLY A 195 4.00 16.82 5.36
CA GLY A 195 4.47 17.58 6.53
C GLY A 195 3.63 17.40 7.80
N SER A 196 2.74 16.40 7.86
CA SER A 196 1.97 16.15 9.08
C SER A 196 2.80 15.49 10.19
N THR A 197 2.32 15.57 11.44
CA THR A 197 2.91 14.84 12.57
C THR A 197 2.47 13.37 12.58
N ALA A 198 3.15 12.49 13.33
CA ALA A 198 2.74 11.10 13.49
C ALA A 198 1.29 10.97 14.03
N MET A 199 0.88 11.91 14.88
CA MET A 199 -0.48 11.99 15.40
C MET A 199 -1.49 12.38 14.31
N HIS A 200 -1.19 13.42 13.52
CA HIS A 200 -2.04 13.84 12.41
C HIS A 200 -2.18 12.73 11.36
N GLU A 201 -1.09 12.04 11.03
CA GLU A 201 -1.11 10.90 10.12
C GLU A 201 -2.14 9.84 10.56
N ILE A 202 -2.07 9.35 11.80
CA ILE A 202 -3.04 8.34 12.26
C ILE A 202 -4.46 8.89 12.36
N ALA A 203 -4.63 10.13 12.82
CA ALA A 203 -5.94 10.73 13.01
C ALA A 203 -6.68 10.87 11.68
N PHE A 204 -6.02 11.46 10.67
CA PHE A 204 -6.62 11.67 9.36
C PHE A 204 -6.80 10.36 8.60
N THR A 205 -5.84 9.42 8.69
CA THR A 205 -5.98 8.11 8.04
C THR A 205 -7.15 7.30 8.60
N LEU A 206 -7.30 7.25 9.93
CA LEU A 206 -8.42 6.54 10.55
C LEU A 206 -9.75 7.27 10.30
N ALA A 207 -9.77 8.60 10.22
CA ALA A 207 -10.94 9.36 9.82
C ALA A 207 -11.38 9.05 8.38
N ASN A 208 -10.43 8.97 7.43
CA ASN A 208 -10.72 8.51 6.07
C ASN A 208 -11.27 7.07 6.08
N GLY A 209 -10.66 6.17 6.86
CA GLY A 209 -11.15 4.80 7.01
C GLY A 209 -12.59 4.73 7.53
N ILE A 210 -12.92 5.55 8.54
CA ILE A 210 -14.30 5.69 9.04
C ILE A 210 -15.23 6.16 7.92
N ALA A 211 -14.86 7.19 7.16
CA ALA A 211 -15.68 7.72 6.07
C ALA A 211 -15.94 6.67 4.97
N TYR A 212 -14.93 5.85 4.63
CA TYR A 212 -15.09 4.75 3.69
C TYR A 212 -16.04 3.67 4.19
N VAL A 213 -15.91 3.26 5.46
CA VAL A 213 -16.80 2.26 6.05
C VAL A 213 -18.24 2.79 6.11
N GLU A 214 -18.43 4.06 6.51
CA GLU A 214 -19.75 4.71 6.52
C GLU A 214 -20.37 4.78 5.12
N ALA A 215 -19.58 5.14 4.11
CA ALA A 215 -20.05 5.20 2.72
C ALA A 215 -20.45 3.81 2.19
N ALA A 216 -19.66 2.78 2.49
CA ALA A 216 -19.96 1.39 2.09
C ALA A 216 -21.25 0.88 2.76
N VAL A 217 -21.40 1.07 4.08
CA VAL A 217 -22.61 0.68 4.81
C VAL A 217 -23.84 1.44 4.32
N LYS A 218 -23.71 2.76 4.08
CA LYS A 218 -24.79 3.57 3.51
C LYS A 218 -25.19 3.10 2.11
N ALA A 219 -24.25 2.53 1.34
CA ALA A 219 -24.49 1.93 0.05
C ALA A 219 -25.04 0.48 0.13
N GLY A 220 -25.35 -0.01 1.33
CA GLY A 220 -26.00 -1.29 1.57
C GLY A 220 -25.07 -2.50 1.69
N LEU A 221 -23.75 -2.30 1.83
CA LEU A 221 -22.82 -3.40 2.07
C LEU A 221 -22.80 -3.75 3.57
N ASP A 222 -22.83 -5.04 3.91
CA ASP A 222 -22.57 -5.47 5.28
C ASP A 222 -21.10 -5.18 5.64
N VAL A 223 -20.84 -4.69 6.84
CA VAL A 223 -19.49 -4.31 7.27
C VAL A 223 -18.52 -5.50 7.19
N ASP A 224 -18.97 -6.71 7.51
CA ASP A 224 -18.12 -7.90 7.53
C ASP A 224 -17.88 -8.51 6.14
N ASP A 225 -18.59 -8.04 5.10
CA ASP A 225 -18.40 -8.48 3.72
C ASP A 225 -17.18 -7.81 3.07
N PHE A 226 -16.88 -6.56 3.42
CA PHE A 226 -15.77 -5.80 2.82
C PHE A 226 -14.64 -5.45 3.80
N ALA A 227 -14.92 -5.25 5.09
CA ALA A 227 -13.88 -4.87 6.07
C ALA A 227 -12.69 -5.84 6.14
N PRO A 228 -12.86 -7.18 6.00
CA PRO A 228 -11.75 -8.11 5.93
C PRO A 228 -10.81 -7.92 4.74
N ARG A 229 -11.11 -7.03 3.79
CA ARG A 229 -10.26 -6.64 2.64
C ARG A 229 -9.72 -5.23 2.72
N LEU A 230 -10.05 -4.46 3.75
CA LEU A 230 -9.41 -3.18 4.01
C LEU A 230 -7.95 -3.39 4.39
N SER A 231 -7.10 -2.52 3.87
CA SER A 231 -5.69 -2.42 4.23
C SER A 231 -5.31 -0.95 4.39
N PHE A 232 -4.14 -0.70 4.98
CA PHE A 232 -3.64 0.63 5.29
C PHE A 232 -2.23 0.82 4.76
N PHE A 233 -1.81 2.08 4.65
CA PHE A 233 -0.46 2.43 4.23
C PHE A 233 0.08 3.61 5.02
N PHE A 234 1.16 3.38 5.77
CA PHE A 234 1.77 4.39 6.62
C PHE A 234 3.22 4.69 6.23
N ASN A 235 3.68 5.85 6.68
CA ASN A 235 5.08 6.24 6.64
C ASN A 235 5.84 5.64 7.84
N ALA A 236 7.13 5.38 7.71
CA ALA A 236 8.04 5.21 8.84
C ALA A 236 9.10 6.32 8.77
N HIS A 237 9.06 7.20 9.77
CA HIS A 237 9.94 8.37 9.87
C HIS A 237 11.10 8.13 10.86
N LEU A 238 12.04 9.06 10.93
CA LEU A 238 13.26 8.97 11.74
C LEU A 238 13.06 8.73 13.26
N ASN A 239 11.92 9.11 13.84
CA ASN A 239 11.67 8.94 15.27
C ASN A 239 11.28 7.49 15.60
N LEU A 240 12.28 6.59 15.68
CA LEU A 240 12.11 5.14 15.87
C LEU A 240 10.98 4.76 16.87
N PHE A 241 11.04 5.25 18.11
CA PHE A 241 10.07 4.87 19.15
C PHE A 241 8.68 5.47 18.96
N GLU A 242 8.60 6.68 18.39
CA GLU A 242 7.33 7.33 18.06
C GLU A 242 6.62 6.52 16.98
N GLU A 243 7.33 6.15 15.92
CA GLU A 243 6.78 5.38 14.80
C GLU A 243 6.33 3.97 15.23
N VAL A 244 7.13 3.26 16.04
CA VAL A 244 6.71 1.98 16.64
C VAL A 244 5.44 2.15 17.48
N SER A 245 5.34 3.23 18.26
CA SER A 245 4.16 3.52 19.07
C SER A 245 2.94 3.87 18.21
N LYS A 246 3.14 4.63 17.12
CA LYS A 246 2.13 5.01 16.15
C LYS A 246 1.45 3.78 15.54
N PHE A 247 2.22 2.83 15.02
CA PHE A 247 1.66 1.61 14.40
C PHE A 247 0.87 0.75 15.39
N ARG A 248 1.37 0.64 16.63
CA ARG A 248 0.69 -0.10 17.71
C ARG A 248 -0.61 0.59 18.13
N ALA A 249 -0.59 1.92 18.25
CA ALA A 249 -1.77 2.71 18.56
C ALA A 249 -2.84 2.62 17.45
N ALA A 250 -2.43 2.71 16.18
CA ALA A 250 -3.33 2.60 15.03
C ALA A 250 -4.13 1.30 15.05
N ARG A 251 -3.48 0.14 15.27
CA ARG A 251 -4.17 -1.16 15.39
C ARG A 251 -5.23 -1.18 16.49
N ARG A 252 -4.85 -0.70 17.68
CA ARG A 252 -5.74 -0.66 18.85
C ARG A 252 -6.96 0.23 18.60
N LEU A 253 -6.74 1.40 17.99
CA LEU A 253 -7.81 2.33 17.66
C LEU A 253 -8.73 1.74 16.61
N TRP A 254 -8.19 1.20 15.52
CA TRP A 254 -9.00 0.59 14.44
C TRP A 254 -9.84 -0.59 14.92
N CYS A 255 -9.27 -1.48 15.74
CA CYS A 255 -10.00 -2.60 16.31
C CYS A 255 -11.23 -2.12 17.11
N ARG A 256 -11.07 -1.06 17.93
CA ARG A 256 -12.17 -0.48 18.69
C ARG A 256 -13.18 0.23 17.79
N ILE A 257 -12.72 0.98 16.78
CA ILE A 257 -13.61 1.63 15.81
C ILE A 257 -14.51 0.60 15.13
N MET A 258 -13.93 -0.46 14.56
CA MET A 258 -14.71 -1.47 13.84
C MET A 258 -15.67 -2.24 14.74
N ARG A 259 -15.22 -2.63 15.95
CA ARG A 259 -16.05 -3.39 16.89
C ARG A 259 -17.14 -2.53 17.55
N ASP A 260 -16.77 -1.36 18.05
CA ASP A 260 -17.62 -0.56 18.95
C ASP A 260 -18.49 0.44 18.18
N ARG A 261 -17.97 1.07 17.10
CA ARG A 261 -18.74 2.04 16.28
C ARG A 261 -19.53 1.36 15.17
N PHE A 262 -18.93 0.40 14.48
CA PHE A 262 -19.55 -0.25 13.32
C PHE A 262 -20.18 -1.62 13.64
N GLY A 263 -20.02 -2.11 14.87
CA GLY A 263 -20.65 -3.36 15.31
C GLY A 263 -20.16 -4.61 14.55
N ALA A 264 -19.00 -4.54 13.89
CA ALA A 264 -18.44 -5.65 13.12
C ALA A 264 -18.25 -6.87 14.02
N ARG A 265 -18.68 -8.05 13.57
CA ARG A 265 -18.69 -9.28 14.37
C ARG A 265 -17.57 -10.23 13.97
N ASN A 266 -17.12 -10.17 12.72
CA ASN A 266 -16.01 -10.96 12.23
C ASN A 266 -14.67 -10.39 12.76
N PRO A 267 -13.88 -11.16 13.53
CA PRO A 267 -12.58 -10.69 14.03
C PRO A 267 -11.61 -10.24 12.93
N LYS A 268 -11.77 -10.75 11.70
CA LYS A 268 -10.96 -10.32 10.55
C LYS A 268 -11.24 -8.87 10.13
N SER A 269 -12.44 -8.36 10.40
CA SER A 269 -12.84 -6.97 10.14
C SER A 269 -12.18 -5.98 11.10
N TRP A 270 -11.71 -6.45 12.25
CA TRP A 270 -11.04 -5.63 13.26
C TRP A 270 -9.54 -5.45 13.01
N LEU A 271 -8.98 -6.21 12.06
CA LEU A 271 -7.55 -6.21 11.78
C LEU A 271 -7.17 -4.98 10.96
N LEU A 272 -6.21 -4.21 11.46
CA LEU A 272 -5.50 -3.21 10.67
C LEU A 272 -4.23 -3.88 10.10
N ARG A 273 -4.33 -4.34 8.85
CA ARG A 273 -3.18 -4.78 8.04
C ARG A 273 -2.62 -3.58 7.32
N PHE A 274 -1.31 -3.38 7.36
CA PHE A 274 -0.70 -2.22 6.72
C PHE A 274 0.58 -2.52 5.95
N HIS A 275 0.74 -1.78 4.85
CA HIS A 275 2.01 -1.53 4.21
C HIS A 275 2.71 -0.37 4.91
N THR A 276 4.04 -0.38 4.90
CA THR A 276 4.86 0.75 5.35
C THR A 276 5.87 1.10 4.29
N GLN A 277 6.12 2.39 4.11
CA GLN A 277 7.25 2.90 3.32
C GLN A 277 8.06 3.83 4.22
N THR A 278 9.39 3.71 4.15
CA THR A 278 10.31 4.64 4.81
C THR A 278 10.12 6.07 4.28
N ALA A 279 10.49 7.10 5.03
CA ALA A 279 10.16 8.47 4.64
C ALA A 279 11.01 8.94 3.45
N GLY A 280 10.38 9.41 2.37
CA GLY A 280 11.09 10.02 1.26
C GLY A 280 11.59 11.41 1.65
N SER A 281 10.74 12.16 2.36
CA SER A 281 11.01 13.48 2.91
C SER A 281 12.19 13.56 3.90
N SER A 282 12.63 12.44 4.46
CA SER A 282 13.79 12.39 5.37
C SER A 282 15.13 12.26 4.64
N LEU A 283 15.12 11.94 3.34
CA LEU A 283 16.32 11.68 2.56
C LEU A 283 16.97 12.98 2.08
N THR A 284 18.31 12.98 2.03
CA THR A 284 19.08 14.15 1.60
C THR A 284 19.75 13.91 0.25
N ALA A 285 19.73 14.92 -0.62
CA ALA A 285 20.49 14.91 -1.87
C ALA A 285 22.01 14.97 -1.61
N GLN A 286 22.41 15.66 -0.55
CA GLN A 286 23.79 15.73 -0.09
C GLN A 286 24.13 14.48 0.71
N GLN A 287 25.33 13.93 0.46
CA GLN A 287 25.82 12.71 1.12
C GLN A 287 24.79 11.56 1.05
N PRO A 288 24.39 11.14 -0.17
CA PRO A 288 23.28 10.19 -0.34
C PRO A 288 23.53 8.85 0.35
N ASP A 289 24.77 8.44 0.58
CA ASP A 289 25.06 7.21 1.32
C ASP A 289 24.58 7.24 2.78
N VAL A 290 24.44 8.42 3.39
CA VAL A 290 23.84 8.56 4.74
C VAL A 290 22.36 8.15 4.73
N ASN A 291 21.67 8.24 3.59
CA ASN A 291 20.30 7.77 3.45
C ASN A 291 20.17 6.27 3.69
N VAL A 292 21.22 5.47 3.47
CA VAL A 292 21.21 4.04 3.80
C VAL A 292 20.99 3.85 5.32
N VAL A 293 21.64 4.68 6.14
CA VAL A 293 21.48 4.65 7.60
C VAL A 293 20.08 5.11 8.01
N ARG A 294 19.57 6.19 7.40
CA ARG A 294 18.21 6.70 7.65
C ARG A 294 17.15 5.63 7.35
N THR A 295 17.16 5.11 6.12
CA THR A 295 16.25 4.06 5.68
C THR A 295 16.36 2.81 6.56
N THR A 296 17.55 2.46 7.05
CA THR A 296 17.72 1.30 7.95
C THR A 296 16.98 1.50 9.28
N LEU A 297 17.08 2.67 9.90
CA LEU A 297 16.39 2.98 11.15
C LEU A 297 14.87 3.03 10.96
N GLU A 298 14.41 3.61 9.85
CA GLU A 298 12.99 3.68 9.49
C GLU A 298 12.40 2.29 9.18
N ALA A 299 13.15 1.46 8.46
CA ALA A 299 12.80 0.06 8.22
C ALA A 299 12.68 -0.73 9.52
N LEU A 300 13.63 -0.55 10.45
CA LEU A 300 13.58 -1.16 11.77
C LEU A 300 12.34 -0.71 12.56
N ALA A 301 11.98 0.58 12.48
CA ALA A 301 10.75 1.10 13.10
C ALA A 301 9.49 0.41 12.55
N ALA A 302 9.41 0.23 11.22
CA ALA A 302 8.30 -0.47 10.58
C ALA A 302 8.19 -1.94 11.01
N VAL A 303 9.32 -2.63 11.12
CA VAL A 303 9.41 -4.03 11.55
C VAL A 303 9.03 -4.18 13.02
N LEU A 304 9.64 -3.41 13.92
CA LEU A 304 9.28 -3.40 15.35
C LEU A 304 7.81 -2.96 15.58
N GLY A 305 7.29 -2.14 14.66
CA GLY A 305 5.90 -1.73 14.58
C GLY A 305 4.93 -2.82 14.16
N GLY A 306 5.38 -3.90 13.51
CA GLY A 306 4.55 -5.02 13.08
C GLY A 306 3.89 -4.85 11.70
N THR A 307 4.55 -4.22 10.72
CA THR A 307 4.08 -4.08 9.32
C THR A 307 3.86 -5.41 8.59
N GLN A 308 2.93 -5.48 7.63
CA GLN A 308 2.69 -6.69 6.81
C GLN A 308 3.48 -6.67 5.50
N SER A 309 3.86 -5.49 5.01
CA SER A 309 4.75 -5.33 3.86
C SER A 309 5.54 -4.04 3.98
N LEU A 310 6.74 -4.00 3.42
CA LEU A 310 7.66 -2.89 3.58
C LEU A 310 8.31 -2.51 2.26
N HIS A 311 8.30 -1.21 1.99
CA HIS A 311 9.15 -0.55 1.02
C HIS A 311 10.26 0.20 1.74
N THR A 312 11.50 -0.02 1.33
CA THR A 312 12.66 0.75 1.77
C THR A 312 13.13 1.62 0.63
N ASN A 313 13.17 2.93 0.88
CA ASN A 313 13.61 3.91 -0.09
C ASN A 313 15.09 3.73 -0.40
N SER A 314 15.46 4.03 -1.64
CA SER A 314 16.83 3.94 -2.12
C SER A 314 17.62 5.19 -1.79
N ARG A 315 18.94 5.06 -1.69
CA ARG A 315 19.84 6.15 -1.26
C ARG A 315 19.81 7.40 -2.16
N ASP A 316 19.38 7.25 -3.40
CA ASP A 316 19.37 8.27 -4.47
C ASP A 316 17.99 8.94 -4.69
N GLU A 317 16.97 8.59 -3.90
CA GLU A 317 15.59 9.05 -4.13
C GLU A 317 15.37 10.56 -3.94
N ALA A 318 16.24 11.25 -3.20
CA ALA A 318 16.19 12.71 -3.10
C ALA A 318 16.58 13.42 -4.41
N LEU A 319 17.22 12.71 -5.35
CA LEU A 319 17.69 13.25 -6.63
C LEU A 319 16.83 12.80 -7.82
N GLY A 320 16.27 11.59 -7.77
CA GLY A 320 15.49 11.05 -8.86
C GLY A 320 15.07 9.61 -8.63
N LEU A 321 14.64 8.94 -9.69
CA LEU A 321 14.28 7.52 -9.62
C LEU A 321 15.51 6.66 -9.34
N PRO A 322 15.36 5.60 -8.54
CA PRO A 322 16.49 4.86 -8.04
C PRO A 322 17.12 3.96 -9.10
N THR A 323 18.44 3.85 -9.06
CA THR A 323 19.20 2.95 -9.94
C THR A 323 19.00 1.48 -9.56
N GLU A 324 19.42 0.56 -10.44
CA GLU A 324 19.33 -0.87 -10.16
C GLU A 324 20.06 -1.25 -8.85
N ASP A 325 21.26 -0.72 -8.66
CA ASP A 325 22.10 -0.99 -7.48
C ASP A 325 21.51 -0.37 -6.21
N SER A 326 21.00 0.85 -6.27
CA SER A 326 20.42 1.51 -5.08
C SER A 326 19.15 0.79 -4.58
N VAL A 327 18.28 0.33 -5.48
CA VAL A 327 17.11 -0.49 -5.07
C VAL A 327 17.55 -1.85 -4.55
N ARG A 328 18.59 -2.46 -5.14
CA ARG A 328 19.13 -3.73 -4.65
C ARG A 328 19.66 -3.58 -3.24
N LEU A 329 20.39 -2.50 -2.96
CA LEU A 329 20.85 -2.16 -1.61
C LEU A 329 19.67 -1.95 -0.64
N ALA A 330 18.63 -1.24 -1.06
CA ALA A 330 17.43 -1.07 -0.24
C ALA A 330 16.74 -2.41 0.09
N LEU A 331 16.63 -3.32 -0.89
CA LEU A 331 16.14 -4.68 -0.64
C LEU A 331 17.04 -5.44 0.35
N ARG A 332 18.37 -5.29 0.25
CA ARG A 332 19.33 -5.89 1.19
C ARG A 332 19.14 -5.35 2.62
N THR A 333 18.81 -4.08 2.80
CA THR A 333 18.46 -3.53 4.13
C THR A 333 17.33 -4.32 4.79
N GLN A 334 16.27 -4.67 4.06
CA GLN A 334 15.18 -5.49 4.61
C GLN A 334 15.63 -6.93 4.91
N GLN A 335 16.48 -7.50 4.05
CA GLN A 335 16.97 -8.87 4.22
C GLN A 335 17.88 -9.01 5.44
N VAL A 336 18.78 -8.05 5.67
CA VAL A 336 19.60 -8.01 6.89
C VAL A 336 18.71 -7.97 8.12
N ILE A 337 17.74 -7.05 8.20
CA ILE A 337 16.81 -6.96 9.35
C ILE A 337 15.97 -8.24 9.51
N GLY A 338 15.64 -8.93 8.41
CA GLY A 338 14.78 -10.11 8.42
C GLY A 338 15.51 -11.42 8.77
N TYR A 339 16.81 -11.52 8.52
CA TYR A 339 17.56 -12.78 8.54
C TYR A 339 18.79 -12.79 9.46
N GLU A 340 19.31 -11.64 9.90
CA GLU A 340 20.51 -11.50 10.74
C GLU A 340 20.19 -10.92 12.12
#